data_AF-A0AAU5WLB5-F1
#
_entry.id   AF-A0AAU5WLB5-F1
#
_cell.length_a   1.000
_cell.length_b   1.000
_cell.length_c   1.000
_cell.angle_alpha   90.00
_cell.angle_beta   90.00
_cell.angle_gamma   90.00
#
_symmetry.space_group_name_H-M   'P 1'
#
loop_
_entity.id
_entity.type
_entity.pdbx_description
1 polymer ?
#
loop_
_entity_poly.entity_id
_entity_poly.type
_entity_poly.pdbx_seq_one_letter_code
_entity_poly.pdbx_strand_id
1 'polypeptide(L)'
;MRHFAYYLGNGTLLCPGYDCLDYDEVVTRYDDTVGRLFAILLDDYHRPLDDEGVDSRADDDRVRAWLAAECDPARYEAPPLSDAGLRLSGFDEGWKDAVVAFARKLGRGTLAPEVLEGIDYVPYLVEGGSLPEDVVTVFANVLKVDSDGTPADASHAERRAAQKLREWLEHDYRPDPPMEVWEFELV
;
A
#
# COMPACT_ATOMS: atom_id res chain seq x y z
N MET A 1 5.83 0.16 -5.12
CA MET A 1 4.65 -0.36 -4.40
C MET A 1 4.97 -1.52 -3.46
N ARG A 2 5.45 -2.70 -3.91
CA ARG A 2 5.71 -3.83 -2.99
C ARG A 2 6.82 -3.57 -1.95
N HIS A 3 7.97 -3.00 -2.35
CA HIS A 3 9.04 -2.68 -1.40
C HIS A 3 8.60 -1.61 -0.40
N PHE A 4 7.76 -0.68 -0.85
CA PHE A 4 7.12 0.29 0.04
C PHE A 4 6.24 -0.42 1.07
N ALA A 5 5.41 -1.38 0.66
CA ALA A 5 4.59 -2.20 1.56
C ALA A 5 5.44 -3.02 2.54
N TYR A 6 6.57 -3.57 2.09
CA TYR A 6 7.55 -4.25 2.94
C TYR A 6 8.11 -3.32 4.03
N TYR A 7 8.58 -2.13 3.64
CA TYR A 7 9.12 -1.15 4.58
C TYR A 7 8.06 -0.56 5.51
N LEU A 8 6.84 -0.37 5.01
CA LEU A 8 5.70 0.02 5.83
C LEU A 8 5.48 -1.05 6.92
N GLY A 9 5.37 -2.31 6.53
CA GLY A 9 5.01 -3.39 7.46
C GLY A 9 6.10 -3.88 8.40
N ASN A 10 7.37 -3.57 8.12
CA ASN A 10 8.47 -3.95 9.02
C ASN A 10 8.90 -2.83 9.98
N GLY A 11 8.19 -1.69 10.00
CA GLY A 11 8.49 -0.56 10.89
C GLY A 11 9.71 0.28 10.49
N THR A 12 10.30 0.08 9.31
CA THR A 12 11.56 0.75 8.93
C THR A 12 11.43 1.91 7.94
N LEU A 13 10.21 2.25 7.52
CA LEU A 13 9.97 3.34 6.58
C LEU A 13 10.48 4.70 7.10
N LEU A 14 10.39 4.94 8.41
CA LEU A 14 10.89 6.15 9.09
C LEU A 14 12.17 5.93 9.90
N CYS A 15 13.07 5.05 9.42
CA CYS A 15 14.37 4.79 10.05
C CYS A 15 15.56 5.34 9.24
N PRO A 16 15.79 6.67 9.18
CA PRO A 16 17.05 7.20 8.68
C PRO A 16 18.16 6.97 9.72
N GLY A 17 18.83 5.82 9.67
CA GLY A 17 19.94 5.49 10.57
C GLY A 17 19.49 4.86 11.90
N TYR A 18 19.68 5.55 13.03
CA TYR A 18 19.45 5.01 14.39
C TYR A 18 18.26 5.64 15.15
N ASP A 19 17.60 6.65 14.59
CA ASP A 19 16.42 7.31 15.19
C ASP A 19 15.18 6.90 14.38
N CYS A 20 14.53 5.81 14.79
CA CYS A 20 13.32 5.31 14.16
C CYS A 20 12.11 5.96 14.81
N LEU A 21 11.26 6.59 14.00
CA LEU A 21 9.94 7.03 14.47
C LEU A 21 8.98 5.84 14.36
N ASP A 22 8.38 5.46 15.50
CA ASP A 22 7.32 4.47 15.52
C ASP A 22 6.05 5.07 14.91
N TYR A 23 5.50 4.39 13.92
CA TYR A 23 4.31 4.79 13.18
C TYR A 23 3.22 3.70 13.18
N ASP A 24 3.36 2.66 14.01
CA ASP A 24 2.45 1.53 14.03
C ASP A 24 1.02 1.98 14.34
N GLU A 25 0.87 2.82 15.39
CA GLU A 25 -0.42 3.40 15.76
C GLU A 25 -1.06 4.19 14.61
N VAL A 26 -0.25 4.84 13.75
CA VAL A 26 -0.71 5.62 12.61
C VAL A 26 -1.22 4.70 11.49
N VAL A 27 -0.51 3.62 11.20
CA VAL A 27 -0.89 2.67 10.15
C VAL A 27 -2.10 1.84 10.55
N THR A 28 -2.28 1.56 11.85
CA THR A 28 -3.37 0.71 12.36
C THR A 28 -4.60 1.49 12.84
N ARG A 29 -4.84 2.72 12.36
CA ARG A 29 -5.99 3.57 12.77
C ARG A 29 -7.35 3.12 12.23
N TYR A 30 -7.43 2.09 11.40
CA TYR A 30 -8.66 1.66 10.71
C TYR A 30 -9.29 2.75 9.83
N ASP A 31 -8.47 3.57 9.19
CA ASP A 31 -8.92 4.71 8.37
C ASP A 31 -8.23 4.74 6.99
N ASP A 32 -8.24 5.91 6.37
CA ASP A 32 -7.67 6.11 5.03
C ASP A 32 -6.15 6.21 5.00
N THR A 33 -5.46 6.11 6.14
CA THR A 33 -4.01 6.36 6.24
C THR A 33 -3.22 5.50 5.25
N VAL A 34 -3.45 4.19 5.20
CA VAL A 34 -2.77 3.30 4.24
C VAL A 34 -3.08 3.69 2.79
N GLY A 35 -4.33 4.07 2.49
CA GLY A 35 -4.70 4.58 1.17
C GLY A 35 -3.98 5.89 0.81
N ARG A 36 -3.85 6.83 1.75
CA ARG A 36 -3.14 8.10 1.57
C ARG A 36 -1.66 7.90 1.33
N LEU A 37 -1.02 6.98 2.08
CA LEU A 37 0.38 6.63 1.89
C LEU A 37 0.65 6.16 0.45
N PHE A 38 -0.21 5.28 -0.08
CA PHE A 38 -0.09 4.84 -1.48
C PHE A 38 -0.44 5.95 -2.49
N ALA A 39 -1.39 6.84 -2.18
CA ALA A 39 -1.71 7.97 -3.05
C ALA A 39 -0.52 8.94 -3.19
N ILE A 40 0.14 9.27 -2.09
CA ILE A 40 1.33 10.12 -2.09
C ILE A 40 2.47 9.44 -2.85
N LEU A 41 2.72 8.16 -2.59
CA LEU A 41 3.74 7.37 -3.29
C LEU A 41 3.53 7.37 -4.81
N LEU A 42 2.29 7.22 -5.28
CA LEU A 42 1.95 7.14 -6.69
C LEU A 42 1.93 8.50 -7.41
N ASP A 43 1.66 9.59 -6.69
CA ASP A 43 1.81 10.97 -7.18
C ASP A 43 3.28 11.27 -7.51
N ASP A 44 4.21 10.82 -6.66
CA ASP A 44 5.64 11.08 -6.84
C ASP A 44 6.25 10.33 -8.02
N TYR A 45 5.79 9.11 -8.30
CA TYR A 45 6.35 8.22 -9.34
C TYR A 45 6.25 8.78 -10.78
N HIS A 46 5.50 9.86 -11.03
CA HIS A 46 5.32 10.47 -12.35
C HIS A 46 5.78 11.93 -12.45
N ARG A 47 6.50 12.43 -11.43
CA ARG A 47 7.14 13.72 -11.59
C ARG A 47 8.27 13.58 -12.63
N PRO A 48 8.29 14.39 -13.70
CA PRO A 48 9.42 14.37 -14.61
C PRO A 48 10.69 14.62 -13.80
N LEU A 49 11.72 13.78 -14.02
CA LEU A 49 13.08 14.08 -13.57
C LEU A 49 13.36 15.53 -13.98
N ASP A 50 13.86 16.33 -13.04
CA ASP A 50 14.26 17.69 -13.38
C ASP A 50 15.34 17.67 -14.48
N ASP A 51 15.52 18.81 -15.17
CA ASP A 51 16.47 18.95 -16.27
C ASP A 51 17.93 18.63 -15.86
N GLU A 52 18.22 18.45 -14.57
CA GLU A 52 19.52 18.11 -14.02
C GLU A 52 19.78 16.60 -13.92
N GLY A 53 18.79 15.76 -14.21
CA GLY A 53 18.96 14.30 -14.24
C GLY A 53 19.38 13.72 -12.89
N VAL A 54 19.03 14.40 -11.80
CA VAL A 54 19.31 13.90 -10.45
C VAL A 54 18.32 12.77 -10.17
N ASP A 55 18.87 11.56 -10.01
CA ASP A 55 18.16 10.37 -9.52
C ASP A 55 17.49 10.70 -8.18
N SER A 56 16.19 11.00 -8.21
CA SER A 56 15.36 11.13 -7.02
C SER A 56 15.15 9.75 -6.40
N ARG A 57 16.20 9.19 -5.81
CA ARG A 57 16.03 8.21 -4.71
C ARG A 57 15.24 8.78 -3.52
N ALA A 58 14.80 10.04 -3.64
CA ALA A 58 13.89 10.81 -2.81
C ALA A 58 12.39 10.57 -3.10
N ASP A 59 11.99 9.62 -3.96
CA ASP A 59 10.57 9.29 -4.17
C ASP A 59 9.86 8.84 -2.87
N ASP A 60 10.60 8.33 -1.89
CA ASP A 60 10.08 8.03 -0.55
C ASP A 60 10.03 9.25 0.39
N ASP A 61 10.71 10.37 0.08
CA ASP A 61 10.92 11.45 1.07
C ASP A 61 9.62 12.19 1.41
N ARG A 62 8.69 12.36 0.46
CA ARG A 62 7.39 13.02 0.72
C ARG A 62 6.46 12.13 1.53
N VAL A 63 6.34 10.85 1.17
CA VAL A 63 5.51 9.90 1.93
C VAL A 63 6.07 9.71 3.34
N ARG A 64 7.40 9.66 3.50
CA ARG A 64 8.08 9.64 4.80
C ARG A 64 7.85 10.92 5.59
N ALA A 65 8.01 12.09 4.98
CA ALA A 65 7.79 13.38 5.64
C ALA A 65 6.33 13.55 6.09
N TRP A 66 5.37 13.14 5.25
CA TRP A 66 3.96 13.15 5.60
C TRP A 66 3.66 12.20 6.77
N LEU A 67 4.14 10.96 6.72
CA LEU A 67 3.96 9.99 7.80
C LEU A 67 4.61 10.48 9.10
N ALA A 68 5.80 11.08 9.03
CA ALA A 68 6.47 11.65 10.19
C ALA A 68 5.65 12.77 10.85
N ALA A 69 5.02 13.64 10.04
CA ALA A 69 4.12 14.68 10.52
C ALA A 69 2.81 14.12 11.12
N GLU A 70 2.31 12.98 10.65
CA GLU A 70 1.17 12.29 11.25
C GLU A 70 1.50 11.63 12.60
N CYS A 71 2.76 11.25 12.81
CA CYS A 71 3.25 10.66 14.06
C CYS A 71 3.57 11.73 15.10
N ASP A 72 4.28 12.79 14.70
CA ASP A 72 4.68 13.88 15.59
C ASP A 72 4.57 15.24 14.86
N PRO A 73 3.36 15.83 14.79
CA PRO A 73 3.13 17.12 14.15
C PRO A 73 3.78 18.29 14.90
N ALA A 74 4.27 18.08 16.13
CA ALA A 74 5.01 19.11 16.86
C ALA A 74 6.48 19.18 16.42
N ARG A 75 7.02 18.09 15.88
CA ARG A 75 8.40 17.98 15.40
C ARG A 75 8.52 18.05 13.89
N TYR A 76 7.55 17.55 13.15
CA TYR A 76 7.59 17.45 11.70
C TYR A 76 6.45 18.22 11.05
N GLU A 77 6.77 18.90 9.95
CA GLU A 77 5.79 19.59 9.12
C GLU A 77 5.47 18.72 7.90
N ALA A 78 4.17 18.50 7.66
CA ALA A 78 3.74 17.77 6.47
C ALA A 78 4.17 18.55 5.21
N PRO A 79 4.78 17.89 4.21
CA PRO A 79 5.17 18.59 3.00
C PRO A 79 3.93 19.17 2.30
N PRO A 80 4.07 20.26 1.53
CA PRO A 80 2.97 20.73 0.70
C PRO A 80 2.61 19.62 -0.31
N LEU A 81 1.46 19.00 -0.11
CA LEU A 81 0.92 18.01 -1.03
C LEU A 81 0.03 18.73 -2.05
N SER A 82 0.20 18.38 -3.32
CA SER A 82 -0.77 18.75 -4.35
C SER A 82 -2.13 18.14 -4.00
N ASP A 83 -3.21 18.70 -4.56
CA ASP A 83 -4.52 18.03 -4.50
C ASP A 83 -4.43 16.58 -5.02
N ALA A 84 -3.53 16.31 -5.98
CA ALA A 84 -3.28 14.97 -6.51
C ALA A 84 -2.62 14.03 -5.48
N GLY A 85 -1.63 14.50 -4.70
CA GLY A 85 -1.02 13.72 -3.63
C GLY A 85 -1.97 13.40 -2.46
N LEU A 86 -3.08 14.14 -2.33
CA LEU A 86 -4.14 13.86 -1.36
C LEU A 86 -5.37 13.17 -1.97
N ARG A 87 -5.41 13.00 -3.30
CA ARG A 87 -6.53 12.34 -3.98
C ARG A 87 -6.54 10.87 -3.61
N LEU A 88 -7.61 10.48 -2.92
CA LEU A 88 -7.94 9.08 -2.74
C LEU A 88 -8.50 8.45 -4.04
N SER A 89 -8.83 9.26 -5.04
CA SER A 89 -9.30 8.84 -6.36
C SER A 89 -9.20 9.99 -7.38
N GLY A 90 -9.24 9.67 -8.68
CA GLY A 90 -9.21 10.63 -9.77
C GLY A 90 -7.81 10.82 -10.37
N PHE A 91 -7.03 9.75 -10.48
CA PHE A 91 -5.82 9.72 -11.31
C PHE A 91 -6.19 9.64 -12.80
N ASP A 92 -5.35 10.20 -13.68
CA ASP A 92 -5.50 10.05 -15.13
C ASP A 92 -5.34 8.58 -15.58
N GLU A 93 -4.63 7.79 -14.77
CA GLU A 93 -4.45 6.36 -14.95
C GLU A 93 -5.32 5.59 -13.95
N GLY A 94 -6.34 4.89 -14.45
CA GLY A 94 -7.32 4.19 -13.62
C GLY A 94 -6.74 3.09 -12.72
N TRP A 95 -5.59 2.52 -13.07
CA TRP A 95 -4.92 1.52 -12.22
C TRP A 95 -4.38 2.11 -10.92
N LYS A 96 -3.99 3.39 -10.89
CA LYS A 96 -3.56 4.08 -9.66
C LYS A 96 -4.73 4.24 -8.69
N ASP A 97 -5.91 4.60 -9.22
CA ASP A 97 -7.15 4.65 -8.46
C ASP A 97 -7.47 3.29 -7.84
N ALA A 98 -7.28 2.20 -8.58
CA ALA A 98 -7.49 0.85 -8.05
C ALA A 98 -6.52 0.51 -6.92
N VAL A 99 -5.23 0.86 -7.04
CA VAL A 99 -4.24 0.63 -5.98
C VAL A 99 -4.61 1.42 -4.72
N VAL A 100 -4.96 2.71 -4.85
CA VAL A 100 -5.32 3.54 -3.69
C VAL A 100 -6.63 3.07 -3.05
N ALA A 101 -7.61 2.65 -3.85
CA ALA A 101 -8.85 2.05 -3.34
C ALA A 101 -8.60 0.74 -2.59
N PHE A 102 -7.73 -0.12 -3.13
CA PHE A 102 -7.30 -1.36 -2.48
C PHE A 102 -6.59 -1.10 -1.14
N ALA A 103 -5.56 -0.24 -1.15
CA ALA A 103 -4.79 0.12 0.05
C ALA A 103 -5.67 0.72 1.15
N ARG A 104 -6.71 1.48 0.76
CA ARG A 104 -7.71 2.01 1.68
C ARG A 104 -8.57 0.92 2.31
N LYS A 105 -9.07 -0.03 1.52
CA LYS A 105 -9.83 -1.17 2.04
C LYS A 105 -8.97 -2.01 2.99
N LEU A 106 -7.69 -2.19 2.66
CA LEU A 106 -6.72 -2.85 3.51
C LEU A 106 -6.54 -2.12 4.85
N GLY A 107 -6.25 -0.82 4.84
CA GLY A 107 -6.08 -0.04 6.08
C GLY A 107 -7.35 0.07 6.93
N ARG A 108 -8.53 0.10 6.32
CA ARG A 108 -9.83 0.14 7.02
C ARG A 108 -10.30 -1.20 7.58
N GLY A 109 -9.65 -2.31 7.24
CA GLY A 109 -10.13 -3.64 7.61
C GLY A 109 -11.35 -4.10 6.79
N THR A 110 -11.56 -3.58 5.58
CA THR A 110 -12.75 -3.85 4.75
C THR A 110 -12.46 -4.53 3.41
N LEU A 111 -11.23 -4.97 3.18
CA LEU A 111 -10.85 -5.77 2.01
C LEU A 111 -11.70 -7.06 1.92
N ALA A 112 -12.30 -7.30 0.75
CA ALA A 112 -13.07 -8.49 0.37
C ALA A 112 -13.75 -9.19 1.59
N PRO A 113 -14.79 -8.58 2.20
CA PRO A 113 -15.43 -9.11 3.40
C PRO A 113 -15.89 -10.55 3.27
N GLU A 114 -16.26 -10.99 2.07
CA GLU A 114 -16.64 -12.37 1.80
C GLU A 114 -15.51 -13.41 1.98
N VAL A 115 -14.25 -12.96 2.07
CA VAL A 115 -13.08 -13.79 2.37
C VAL A 115 -12.63 -13.60 3.83
N LEU A 116 -12.67 -12.36 4.32
CA LEU A 116 -12.05 -11.94 5.59
C LEU A 116 -13.05 -11.63 6.72
N GLU A 117 -14.33 -11.97 6.56
CA GLU A 117 -15.34 -11.79 7.61
C GLU A 117 -14.90 -12.44 8.93
N GLY A 118 -14.87 -11.63 10.00
CA GLY A 118 -14.47 -12.07 11.33
C GLY A 118 -12.96 -12.08 11.59
N ILE A 119 -12.13 -11.70 10.61
CA ILE A 119 -10.66 -11.63 10.75
C ILE A 119 -10.24 -10.17 10.94
N ASP A 120 -9.71 -9.86 12.12
CA ASP A 120 -9.13 -8.55 12.42
C ASP A 120 -7.66 -8.51 12.02
N TYR A 121 -7.39 -8.16 10.76
CA TYR A 121 -6.05 -8.25 10.17
C TYR A 121 -5.24 -6.95 10.19
N VAL A 122 -5.86 -5.79 10.47
CA VAL A 122 -5.19 -4.49 10.40
C VAL A 122 -3.96 -4.40 11.32
N PRO A 123 -3.99 -4.93 12.56
CA PRO A 123 -2.81 -4.92 13.44
C PRO A 123 -1.61 -5.66 12.84
N TYR A 124 -1.85 -6.70 12.03
CA TYR A 124 -0.80 -7.51 11.40
C TYR A 124 -0.11 -6.80 10.23
N LEU A 125 -0.64 -5.67 9.76
CA LEU A 125 -0.01 -4.89 8.69
C LEU A 125 1.35 -4.30 9.10
N VAL A 126 1.66 -4.25 10.40
CA VAL A 126 2.92 -3.75 10.97
C VAL A 126 3.72 -4.80 11.75
N GLU A 127 3.28 -6.07 11.76
CA GLU A 127 3.97 -7.16 12.47
C GLU A 127 5.11 -7.80 11.66
N GLY A 128 5.41 -7.28 10.47
CA GLY A 128 6.47 -7.75 9.60
C GLY A 128 6.24 -7.36 8.13
N GLY A 129 7.32 -7.17 7.38
CA GLY A 129 7.23 -6.66 6.01
C GLY A 129 6.65 -7.64 4.99
N SER A 130 6.82 -8.96 5.21
CA SER A 130 6.46 -9.97 4.21
C SER A 130 4.95 -10.05 3.94
N LEU A 131 4.10 -9.90 4.96
CA LEU A 131 2.65 -9.98 4.79
C LEU A 131 2.10 -8.87 3.87
N PRO A 132 2.28 -7.57 4.19
CA PRO A 132 1.80 -6.51 3.31
C PRO A 132 2.50 -6.51 1.95
N GLU A 133 3.76 -6.93 1.87
CA GLU A 133 4.46 -7.13 0.59
C GLU A 133 3.76 -8.17 -0.29
N ASP A 134 3.48 -9.37 0.23
CA ASP A 134 2.81 -10.44 -0.50
C ASP A 134 1.40 -10.03 -0.92
N VAL A 135 0.64 -9.41 -0.02
CA VAL A 135 -0.74 -8.96 -0.27
C VAL A 135 -0.80 -7.90 -1.38
N VAL A 136 0.10 -6.92 -1.35
CA VAL A 136 0.22 -5.91 -2.40
C VAL A 136 0.72 -6.51 -3.72
N THR A 137 1.64 -7.47 -3.66
CA THR A 137 2.16 -8.17 -4.84
C THR A 137 1.04 -8.96 -5.53
N VAL A 138 0.24 -9.71 -4.77
CA VAL A 138 -0.91 -10.45 -5.32
C VAL A 138 -1.91 -9.51 -5.98
N PHE A 139 -2.27 -8.41 -5.32
CA PHE A 139 -3.17 -7.44 -5.93
C PHE A 139 -2.59 -6.90 -7.25
N ALA A 140 -1.33 -6.49 -7.26
CA ALA A 140 -0.69 -5.91 -8.44
C ALA A 140 -0.58 -6.90 -9.61
N ASN A 141 -0.19 -8.16 -9.34
CA ASN A 141 -0.03 -9.18 -10.38
C ASN A 141 -1.37 -9.63 -10.96
N VAL A 142 -2.43 -9.70 -10.14
CA VAL A 142 -3.76 -10.17 -10.58
C VAL A 142 -4.58 -9.04 -11.23
N LEU A 143 -4.30 -7.78 -10.91
CA LEU A 143 -5.02 -6.63 -11.45
C LEU A 143 -4.86 -6.57 -12.98
N LYS A 144 -5.95 -6.87 -13.68
CA LYS A 144 -6.02 -6.71 -15.14
C LYS A 144 -6.34 -5.27 -15.48
N VAL A 145 -5.51 -4.70 -16.34
CA VAL A 145 -5.65 -3.34 -16.84
C VAL A 145 -5.80 -3.41 -18.36
N ASP A 146 -6.75 -2.66 -18.92
CA ASP A 146 -6.94 -2.57 -20.36
C ASP A 146 -5.92 -1.64 -21.03
N SER A 147 -6.04 -1.45 -22.35
CA SER A 147 -5.12 -0.61 -23.12
C SER A 147 -5.11 0.87 -22.71
N ASP A 148 -6.17 1.34 -22.05
CA ASP A 148 -6.33 2.73 -21.62
C ASP A 148 -5.89 2.91 -20.15
N GLY A 149 -5.31 1.88 -19.52
CA GLY A 149 -4.90 1.95 -18.14
C GLY A 149 -6.05 1.76 -17.14
N THR A 150 -7.22 1.29 -17.61
CA THR A 150 -8.42 1.13 -16.77
C THR A 150 -8.51 -0.31 -16.22
N PRO A 151 -8.78 -0.49 -14.92
CA PRO A 151 -8.99 -1.80 -14.31
C PRO A 151 -10.21 -2.52 -14.90
N ALA A 152 -10.01 -3.73 -15.41
CA ALA A 152 -11.09 -4.56 -15.95
C ALA A 152 -11.81 -5.38 -14.85
N ASP A 153 -11.09 -5.83 -13.82
CA ASP A 153 -11.66 -6.63 -12.72
C ASP A 153 -10.86 -6.46 -11.40
N ALA A 154 -10.97 -5.29 -10.79
CA ALA A 154 -10.29 -5.01 -9.52
C ALA A 154 -10.82 -5.87 -8.36
N SER A 155 -12.11 -6.21 -8.37
CA SER A 155 -12.74 -7.04 -7.33
C SER A 155 -12.14 -8.46 -7.29
N HIS A 156 -11.77 -9.03 -8.44
CA HIS A 156 -11.06 -10.31 -8.47
C HIS A 156 -9.66 -10.19 -7.85
N ALA A 157 -8.90 -9.15 -8.18
CA ALA A 157 -7.58 -8.90 -7.60
C ALA A 157 -7.65 -8.69 -6.07
N GLU A 158 -8.62 -7.92 -5.58
CA GLU A 158 -8.89 -7.73 -4.15
C GLU A 158 -9.18 -9.06 -3.44
N ARG A 159 -10.03 -9.89 -4.05
CA ARG A 159 -10.36 -11.22 -3.52
C ARG A 159 -9.12 -12.10 -3.42
N ARG A 160 -8.27 -12.15 -4.45
CA ARG A 160 -7.03 -12.95 -4.43
C ARG A 160 -6.06 -12.46 -3.35
N ALA A 161 -5.88 -11.15 -3.23
CA ALA A 161 -5.05 -10.55 -2.18
C ALA A 161 -5.58 -10.89 -0.78
N ALA A 162 -6.90 -10.86 -0.58
CA ALA A 162 -7.54 -11.26 0.67
C ALA A 162 -7.36 -12.76 0.98
N GLN A 163 -7.36 -13.63 -0.03
CA GLN A 163 -7.09 -15.05 0.15
C GLN A 163 -5.64 -15.29 0.60
N LYS A 164 -4.67 -14.55 0.07
CA LYS A 164 -3.27 -14.58 0.55
C LYS A 164 -3.15 -14.11 1.99
N LEU A 165 -3.82 -13.01 2.34
CA LEU A 165 -3.85 -12.49 3.72
C LEU A 165 -4.42 -13.53 4.70
N ARG A 166 -5.53 -14.16 4.33
CA ARG A 166 -6.16 -15.20 5.14
C ARG A 166 -5.28 -16.45 5.26
N GLU A 167 -4.64 -16.89 4.18
CA GLU A 167 -3.70 -18.02 4.19
C GLU A 167 -2.54 -17.79 5.17
N TRP A 168 -2.08 -16.54 5.29
CA TRP A 168 -1.03 -16.18 6.24
C TRP A 168 -1.52 -16.23 7.70
N LEU A 169 -2.74 -15.73 7.97
CA LEU A 169 -3.31 -15.65 9.32
C LEU A 169 -3.89 -16.98 9.83
N GLU A 170 -4.45 -17.79 8.93
CA GLU A 170 -5.12 -19.05 9.25
C GLU A 170 -4.40 -20.23 8.58
N HIS A 171 -3.55 -20.95 9.33
CA HIS A 171 -2.73 -22.06 8.80
C HIS A 171 -3.52 -23.19 8.13
N ASP A 172 -4.80 -23.36 8.44
CA ASP A 172 -5.68 -24.38 7.85
C ASP A 172 -6.45 -23.87 6.62
N TYR A 173 -6.43 -22.57 6.35
CA TYR A 173 -7.09 -22.00 5.17
C TYR A 173 -6.33 -22.36 3.90
N ARG A 174 -7.06 -22.81 2.88
CA ARG A 174 -6.53 -23.09 1.55
C ARG A 174 -7.37 -22.34 0.51
N PRO A 175 -6.78 -21.40 -0.25
CA PRO A 175 -7.47 -20.76 -1.36
C PRO A 175 -7.99 -21.79 -2.36
N ASP A 176 -9.22 -21.56 -2.87
CA ASP A 176 -9.79 -22.32 -3.98
C ASP A 176 -10.20 -21.33 -5.09
N PRO A 177 -9.58 -21.40 -6.29
CA PRO A 177 -8.44 -22.26 -6.62
C PRO A 177 -7.18 -21.91 -5.80
N PRO A 178 -6.23 -22.85 -5.65
CA PRO A 178 -4.94 -22.58 -5.03
C PRO A 178 -4.24 -21.35 -5.62
N MET A 179 -3.37 -20.72 -4.84
CA MET A 179 -2.53 -19.62 -5.34
C MET A 179 -1.57 -20.15 -6.40
N GLU A 180 -1.59 -19.54 -7.58
CA GLU A 180 -0.59 -19.78 -8.60
C GLU A 180 0.70 -19.04 -8.22
N VAL A 181 1.83 -19.62 -8.58
CA VAL A 181 3.15 -19.10 -8.21
C VAL A 181 3.36 -17.66 -8.72
N TRP A 182 2.91 -17.37 -9.94
CA TRP A 182 3.03 -16.03 -10.55
C TRP A 182 2.22 -14.95 -9.80
N GLU A 183 1.22 -15.32 -9.00
CA GLU A 183 0.43 -14.34 -8.26
C GLU A 183 1.25 -13.68 -7.14
N PHE A 184 2.28 -14.34 -6.61
CA PHE A 184 3.11 -13.80 -5.51
C PHE A 184 4.61 -13.82 -5.82
N GLU A 185 5.01 -14.18 -7.05
CA GLU A 185 6.38 -14.02 -7.54
C GLU A 185 6.67 -12.62 -8.10
N LEU A 186 7.96 -12.28 -8.15
CA LEU A 186 8.46 -11.06 -8.77
C LEU A 186 8.41 -11.23 -10.30
N VAL A 187 7.51 -10.52 -10.97
CA VAL A 187 7.46 -10.41 -12.43
C VAL A 187 8.26 -9.22 -12.94
#